data_AF-A0A7C9IAU3-F1
#
_entry.id   AF-A0A7C9IAU3-F1
#
_cell.length_a   1.000
_cell.length_b   1.000
_cell.length_c   1.000
_cell.angle_alpha   90.00
_cell.angle_beta   90.00
_cell.angle_gamma   90.00
#
_symmetry.space_group_name_H-M   'P 1'
#
loop_
_entity.id
_entity.type
_entity.pdbx_description
1 polymer ?
#
loop_
_entity_poly.entity_id
_entity_poly.type
_entity_poly.pdbx_seq_one_letter_code
_entity_poly.pdbx_strand_id
1 'polypeptide(L)'
;MTQTEQPLKFLALTTFDGRLYAVSHAGEPLALYVFAPLAQAYGGQYEVPFAPSWPQYNQDFVLQYVPMPVLSPDQLPDDLEKHITSQAREGDPVRPWEQMLYQGWPLYYVPGIPASGASDVQPAMFQPARVGMNPPDAPTNTTEPGGDGDVGGFPPPVWGP
;
A
#
# COMPACT_ATOMS: atom_id res chain seq x y z
N MET A 1 -11.64 -25.77 10.02
CA MET A 1 -11.93 -25.49 8.60
C MET A 1 -11.80 -23.99 8.44
N THR A 2 -10.79 -23.52 7.73
CA THR A 2 -10.63 -22.08 7.45
C THR A 2 -11.68 -21.72 6.40
N GLN A 3 -12.63 -20.85 6.74
CA GLN A 3 -13.66 -20.41 5.80
C GLN A 3 -13.03 -19.40 4.85
N THR A 4 -13.07 -19.70 3.55
CA THR A 4 -12.65 -18.75 2.52
C THR A 4 -13.61 -17.56 2.50
N GLU A 5 -13.06 -16.35 2.59
CA GLU A 5 -13.85 -15.13 2.52
C GLU A 5 -14.14 -14.74 1.07
N GLN A 6 -15.16 -13.90 0.86
CA GLN A 6 -15.46 -13.30 -0.44
C GLN A 6 -15.20 -11.80 -0.34
N PRO A 7 -14.54 -11.17 -1.33
CA PRO A 7 -14.34 -9.73 -1.31
C PRO A 7 -15.67 -9.00 -1.51
N LEU A 8 -15.74 -7.75 -1.03
CA LEU A 8 -16.80 -6.83 -1.41
C LEU A 8 -16.79 -6.59 -2.92
N LYS A 9 -17.96 -6.21 -3.45
CA LYS A 9 -18.10 -5.74 -4.83
C LYS A 9 -18.04 -4.22 -4.86
N PHE A 10 -17.38 -3.68 -5.87
CA PHE A 10 -17.15 -2.25 -6.04
C PHE A 10 -17.69 -1.77 -7.38
N LEU A 11 -18.19 -0.54 -7.40
CA LEU A 11 -18.69 0.14 -8.60
C LEU A 11 -17.55 0.77 -9.38
N ALA A 12 -16.63 1.43 -8.67
CA ALA A 12 -15.53 2.17 -9.28
C ALA A 12 -14.35 2.37 -8.32
N LEU A 13 -13.16 2.55 -8.89
CA LEU A 13 -12.04 3.22 -8.24
C LEU A 13 -12.20 4.74 -8.42
N THR A 14 -11.85 5.52 -7.41
CA THR A 14 -11.92 6.98 -7.47
C THR A 14 -10.83 7.63 -6.63
N THR A 15 -10.69 8.94 -6.77
CA THR A 15 -9.72 9.74 -6.01
C THR A 15 -10.42 10.88 -5.29
N PHE A 16 -9.97 11.16 -4.07
CA PHE A 16 -10.40 12.33 -3.31
C PHE A 16 -9.22 12.84 -2.50
N ASP A 17 -8.92 14.14 -2.61
CA ASP A 17 -7.79 14.77 -1.90
C ASP A 17 -6.45 14.03 -2.08
N GLY A 18 -6.16 13.61 -3.31
CA GLY A 18 -4.93 12.89 -3.67
C GLY A 18 -4.82 11.45 -3.12
N ARG A 19 -5.87 10.92 -2.48
CA ARG A 19 -5.93 9.54 -1.98
C ARG A 19 -6.81 8.66 -2.85
N LEU A 20 -6.51 7.37 -2.86
CA LEU A 20 -7.28 6.36 -3.58
C LEU A 20 -8.43 5.83 -2.71
N TYR A 21 -9.61 5.71 -3.32
CA TYR A 21 -10.80 5.14 -2.72
C TYR A 21 -11.45 4.16 -3.69
N ALA A 22 -12.18 3.19 -3.15
CA ALA A 22 -13.10 2.37 -3.93
C ALA A 22 -14.53 2.62 -3.47
N VAL A 23 -15.44 2.79 -4.41
CA VAL A 23 -16.87 2.96 -4.13
C VAL A 23 -17.50 1.58 -4.11
N SER A 24 -18.04 1.15 -2.96
CA SER A 24 -18.73 -0.14 -2.86
C SER A 24 -20.03 -0.15 -3.69
N HIS A 25 -20.59 -1.33 -3.98
CA HIS A 25 -21.93 -1.45 -4.58
C HIS A 25 -23.05 -0.80 -3.76
N ALA A 26 -22.83 -0.56 -2.46
CA ALA A 26 -23.76 0.19 -1.62
C ALA A 26 -23.64 1.71 -1.78
N GLY A 27 -22.69 2.20 -2.60
CA GLY A 27 -22.41 3.62 -2.80
C GLY A 27 -21.49 4.23 -1.74
N GLU A 28 -20.90 3.42 -0.87
CA GLU A 28 -20.03 3.89 0.21
C GLU A 28 -18.57 4.02 -0.26
N PRO A 29 -17.93 5.17 -0.09
CA PRO A 29 -16.51 5.32 -0.36
C PRO A 29 -15.68 4.67 0.75
N LEU A 30 -14.81 3.75 0.37
CA LEU A 30 -13.86 3.05 1.24
C LEU A 30 -12.44 3.51 0.90
N ALA A 31 -11.71 3.96 1.93
CA ALA A 31 -10.31 4.32 1.78
C ALA A 31 -9.48 3.09 1.42
N LEU A 32 -8.52 3.28 0.51
CA LEU A 32 -7.56 2.25 0.17
C LEU A 32 -6.24 2.45 0.92
N TYR A 33 -5.59 1.35 1.24
CA TYR A 33 -4.37 1.30 2.03
C TYR A 33 -3.31 0.44 1.34
N VAL A 34 -2.05 0.68 1.71
CA VAL A 34 -0.89 -0.10 1.30
C VAL A 34 -0.11 -0.54 2.53
N PHE A 35 0.55 -1.70 2.47
CA PHE A 35 1.44 -2.16 3.53
C PHE A 35 2.79 -1.41 3.44
N ALA A 36 2.98 -0.39 4.26
CA ALA A 36 4.12 0.53 4.16
C ALA A 36 5.51 -0.15 4.28
N PRO A 37 5.70 -1.19 5.13
CA PRO A 37 6.98 -1.90 5.21
C PRO A 37 7.38 -2.65 3.93
N LEU A 38 6.49 -2.77 2.93
CA LEU A 38 6.81 -3.45 1.67
C LEU A 38 8.03 -2.84 0.95
N ALA A 39 8.21 -1.52 1.00
CA ALA A 39 9.39 -0.89 0.39
C ALA A 39 10.70 -1.35 1.03
N GLN A 40 10.71 -1.50 2.36
CA GLN A 40 11.86 -2.05 3.08
C GLN A 40 12.05 -3.54 2.76
N ALA A 41 10.95 -4.28 2.58
CA ALA A 41 10.98 -5.68 2.18
C ALA A 41 11.66 -5.87 0.82
N TYR A 42 11.33 -5.04 -0.19
CA TYR A 42 12.04 -5.06 -1.47
C TYR A 42 13.52 -4.71 -1.34
N GLY A 43 13.85 -3.64 -0.61
CA GLY A 43 15.25 -3.22 -0.42
C GLY A 43 16.11 -4.28 0.30
N GLY A 44 15.52 -5.02 1.25
CA GLY A 44 16.18 -6.09 2.00
C GLY A 44 15.96 -7.50 1.45
N GLN A 45 15.24 -7.64 0.33
CA GLN A 45 14.86 -8.92 -0.27
C GLN A 45 14.12 -9.86 0.70
N TYR A 46 13.24 -9.31 1.52
CA TYR A 46 12.39 -10.04 2.46
C TYR A 46 11.05 -10.42 1.81
N GLU A 47 10.53 -11.59 2.18
CA GLU A 47 9.17 -11.99 1.84
C GLU A 47 8.17 -11.39 2.84
N VAL A 48 7.07 -10.81 2.33
CA VAL A 48 5.97 -10.35 3.18
C VAL A 48 4.92 -11.47 3.27
N PRO A 49 4.71 -12.08 4.45
CA PRO A 49 3.80 -13.20 4.57
C PRO A 49 2.33 -12.78 4.39
N PHE A 50 1.51 -13.70 3.88
CA PHE A 50 0.05 -13.56 3.91
C PHE A 50 -0.48 -13.54 5.36
N ALA A 51 -1.61 -12.88 5.58
CA ALA A 51 -2.19 -12.66 6.91
C ALA A 51 -2.23 -13.92 7.81
N PRO A 52 -2.63 -15.12 7.33
CA PRO A 52 -2.67 -16.32 8.16
C PRO A 52 -1.30 -16.81 8.65
N SER A 53 -0.22 -16.42 7.97
CA SER A 53 1.15 -16.81 8.29
C SER A 53 1.85 -15.82 9.23
N TRP A 54 1.19 -14.71 9.62
CA TRP A 54 1.73 -13.78 10.61
C TRP A 54 1.72 -14.40 12.02
N PRO A 55 2.61 -13.94 12.93
CA PRO A 55 2.51 -14.29 14.34
C PRO A 55 1.12 -14.01 14.89
N GLN A 56 0.58 -14.91 15.72
CA GLN A 56 -0.81 -14.88 16.20
C GLN A 56 -1.21 -13.52 16.79
N TYR A 57 -0.31 -12.86 17.52
CA TYR A 57 -0.56 -11.54 18.13
C TYR A 57 -0.77 -10.40 17.12
N ASN A 58 -0.37 -10.59 15.86
CA ASN A 58 -0.58 -9.63 14.76
C ASN A 58 -1.71 -10.05 13.80
N GLN A 59 -2.18 -11.30 13.86
CA GLN A 59 -3.13 -11.83 12.87
C GLN A 59 -4.43 -11.02 12.83
N ASP A 60 -5.05 -10.76 13.98
CA ASP A 60 -6.32 -10.01 14.06
C ASP A 60 -6.20 -8.59 13.51
N PHE A 61 -5.02 -7.96 13.66
CA PHE A 61 -4.76 -6.64 13.08
C PHE A 61 -4.63 -6.73 11.56
N VAL A 62 -3.79 -7.63 11.05
CA VAL A 62 -3.54 -7.75 9.60
C VAL A 62 -4.79 -8.23 8.86
N LEU A 63 -5.60 -9.10 9.46
CA LEU A 63 -6.83 -9.60 8.87
C LEU A 63 -7.90 -8.52 8.68
N GLN A 64 -7.82 -7.36 9.34
CA GLN A 64 -8.75 -6.26 9.06
C GLN A 64 -8.57 -5.67 7.66
N TYR A 65 -7.37 -5.79 7.09
CA TYR A 65 -7.03 -5.27 5.78
C TYR A 65 -7.31 -6.31 4.70
N VAL A 66 -8.41 -6.11 3.98
CA VAL A 66 -8.90 -7.03 2.96
C VAL A 66 -8.27 -6.65 1.61
N PRO A 67 -7.63 -7.58 0.87
CA PRO A 67 -7.03 -7.29 -0.41
C PRO A 67 -8.12 -6.90 -1.42
N MET A 68 -7.88 -5.78 -2.11
CA MET A 68 -8.78 -5.23 -3.10
C MET A 68 -8.86 -6.16 -4.31
N PRO A 69 -10.06 -6.63 -4.74
CA PRO A 69 -10.19 -7.40 -5.96
C PRO A 69 -9.87 -6.55 -7.19
N VAL A 70 -9.44 -7.19 -8.28
CA VAL A 70 -9.25 -6.53 -9.57
C VAL A 70 -10.60 -6.03 -10.10
N LEU A 71 -10.65 -4.76 -10.46
CA LEU A 71 -11.81 -4.15 -11.10
C LEU A 71 -11.70 -4.24 -12.62
N SER A 72 -12.86 -4.23 -13.29
CA SER A 72 -12.89 -4.17 -14.76
C SER A 72 -12.48 -2.78 -15.26
N PRO A 73 -11.92 -2.66 -16.49
CA PRO A 73 -11.44 -1.39 -17.02
C PRO A 73 -12.47 -0.24 -17.00
N ASP A 74 -13.75 -0.55 -17.22
CA ASP A 74 -14.86 0.42 -17.15
C ASP A 74 -15.14 0.99 -15.74
N GLN A 75 -14.53 0.38 -14.73
CA GLN A 75 -14.63 0.79 -13.32
C GLN A 75 -13.39 1.57 -12.86
N LEU A 76 -12.41 1.76 -13.74
CA LEU A 76 -11.17 2.46 -13.44
C LEU A 76 -11.19 3.87 -14.06
N PRO A 77 -10.68 4.90 -13.34
CA PRO A 77 -10.41 6.19 -13.96
C PRO A 77 -9.34 6.07 -15.06
N ASP A 78 -9.59 6.68 -16.22
CA ASP A 78 -8.70 6.65 -17.40
C ASP A 78 -7.24 7.04 -17.06
N ASP A 79 -7.05 8.00 -16.16
CA ASP A 79 -5.74 8.51 -15.76
C ASP A 79 -4.95 7.52 -14.89
N LEU A 80 -5.66 6.63 -14.19
CA LEU A 80 -5.09 5.63 -13.28
C LEU A 80 -4.94 4.25 -13.91
N GLU A 81 -5.75 3.89 -14.90
CA GLU A 81 -5.80 2.55 -15.50
C GLU A 81 -4.41 2.00 -15.85
N LYS A 82 -3.57 2.83 -16.50
CA LYS A 82 -2.18 2.46 -16.89
C LYS A 82 -1.24 2.11 -15.73
N HIS A 83 -1.61 2.49 -14.51
CA HIS A 83 -0.86 2.24 -13.28
C HIS A 83 -1.42 1.07 -12.48
N ILE A 84 -2.55 0.50 -12.91
CA ILE A 84 -3.20 -0.62 -12.27
C ILE A 84 -2.68 -1.91 -12.89
N THR A 85 -2.20 -2.81 -12.03
CA THR A 85 -1.85 -4.17 -12.38
C THR A 85 -2.50 -5.12 -11.38
N SER A 86 -2.18 -6.40 -11.50
CA SER A 86 -2.73 -7.43 -10.62
C SER A 86 -1.65 -8.40 -10.14
N GLN A 87 -1.91 -9.04 -9.02
CA GLN A 87 -1.06 -10.05 -8.43
C GLN A 87 -1.91 -11.23 -7.95
N ALA A 88 -1.54 -12.44 -8.38
CA ALA A 88 -2.14 -13.66 -7.87
C ALA A 88 -1.76 -13.86 -6.39
N ARG A 89 -2.72 -14.28 -5.56
CA ARG A 89 -2.50 -14.63 -4.14
C ARG A 89 -2.46 -16.14 -3.94
N GLU A 90 -1.68 -16.84 -4.78
CA GLU A 90 -1.55 -18.29 -4.70
C GLU A 90 -1.01 -18.70 -3.32
N GLY A 91 -1.72 -19.62 -2.67
CA GLY A 91 -1.33 -20.13 -1.36
C GLY A 91 -1.93 -19.38 -0.16
N ASP A 92 -2.71 -18.31 -0.34
CA ASP A 92 -3.51 -17.72 0.76
C ASP A 92 -4.79 -18.56 0.98
N PRO A 93 -4.92 -19.29 2.10
CA PRO A 93 -6.08 -20.16 2.34
C PRO A 93 -7.36 -19.38 2.68
N VAL A 94 -7.25 -18.10 3.03
CA VAL A 94 -8.38 -17.27 3.48
C VAL A 94 -8.83 -16.33 2.37
N ARG A 95 -7.86 -15.72 1.65
CA ARG A 95 -8.10 -14.68 0.65
C ARG A 95 -7.34 -14.95 -0.65
N PRO A 96 -7.73 -16.00 -1.41
CA PRO A 96 -6.97 -16.49 -2.57
C PRO A 96 -7.20 -15.71 -3.87
N TRP A 97 -8.06 -14.69 -3.89
CA TRP A 97 -8.39 -13.97 -5.12
C TRP A 97 -7.25 -13.08 -5.59
N GLU A 98 -7.25 -12.80 -6.90
CA GLU A 98 -6.31 -11.87 -7.51
C GLU A 98 -6.49 -10.46 -6.95
N GLN A 99 -5.38 -9.87 -6.52
CA GLN A 99 -5.34 -8.57 -5.86
C GLN A 99 -4.94 -7.47 -6.84
N MET A 100 -5.63 -6.34 -6.74
CA MET A 100 -5.31 -5.12 -7.50
C MET A 100 -4.10 -4.40 -6.91
N LEU A 101 -3.19 -3.97 -7.78
CA LEU A 101 -2.00 -3.20 -7.45
C LEU A 101 -2.09 -1.80 -8.07
N TYR A 102 -1.59 -0.79 -7.38
CA TYR A 102 -1.36 0.54 -7.93
C TYR A 102 0.12 0.88 -7.86
N GLN A 103 0.74 1.12 -9.02
CA GLN A 103 2.20 1.35 -9.12
C GLN A 103 3.02 0.28 -8.37
N GLY A 104 2.62 -0.99 -8.47
CA GLY A 104 3.29 -2.09 -7.78
C GLY A 104 2.92 -2.27 -6.29
N TRP A 105 2.13 -1.36 -5.71
CA TRP A 105 1.65 -1.50 -4.33
C TRP A 105 0.35 -2.31 -4.27
N PRO A 106 0.30 -3.42 -3.52
CA PRO A 106 -0.94 -4.15 -3.28
C PRO A 106 -1.92 -3.30 -2.48
N LEU A 107 -3.15 -3.18 -3.00
CA LEU A 107 -4.19 -2.34 -2.39
C LEU A 107 -5.06 -3.14 -1.42
N TYR A 108 -5.43 -2.50 -0.31
CA TYR A 108 -6.29 -3.06 0.73
C TYR A 108 -7.41 -2.09 1.09
N TYR A 109 -8.55 -2.61 1.55
CA TYR A 109 -9.63 -1.82 2.16
C TYR A 109 -10.00 -2.41 3.53
N VAL A 110 -10.69 -1.63 4.35
CA VAL A 110 -11.21 -2.09 5.65
C VAL A 110 -12.75 -1.97 5.65
N PRO A 111 -13.49 -3.10 5.70
CA PRO A 111 -14.94 -3.07 5.77
C PRO A 111 -15.45 -2.30 7.00
N GLY A 112 -16.51 -1.51 6.82
CA GLY A 112 -17.18 -0.80 7.92
C GLY A 112 -16.42 0.43 8.45
N ILE A 113 -15.26 0.78 7.88
CA ILE A 113 -14.58 2.05 8.17
C ILE A 113 -14.91 3.05 7.05
N PRO A 114 -15.64 4.14 7.34
CA PRO A 114 -15.94 5.15 6.33
C PRO A 114 -14.66 5.90 5.92
N ALA A 115 -14.65 6.45 4.70
CA ALA A 115 -13.55 7.25 4.15
C ALA A 115 -13.02 8.35 5.10
N SER A 116 -13.88 8.98 5.91
CA SER A 116 -13.50 10.01 6.87
C SER A 116 -12.68 9.51 8.07
N GLY A 117 -12.62 8.20 8.28
CA GLY A 117 -11.83 7.56 9.34
C GLY A 117 -10.36 7.29 8.97
N ALA A 118 -9.95 7.56 7.72
CA ALA A 118 -8.58 7.33 7.25
C ALA A 118 -7.62 8.38 7.84
N SER A 119 -7.00 8.06 8.97
CA SER A 119 -6.03 8.92 9.67
C SER A 119 -4.60 8.68 9.16
N ASP A 120 -3.88 9.78 8.87
CA ASP A 120 -2.44 9.78 8.57
C ASP A 120 -1.56 9.77 9.84
N VAL A 121 -2.15 9.82 11.04
CA VAL A 121 -1.48 10.36 12.25
C VAL A 121 -0.54 9.36 12.97
N GLN A 122 -0.40 8.12 12.52
CA GLN A 122 0.62 7.20 13.04
C GLN A 122 1.10 6.27 11.93
N PRO A 123 2.34 5.77 11.95
CA PRO A 123 2.68 4.62 11.13
C PRO A 123 1.96 3.39 11.71
N ALA A 124 0.71 3.20 11.31
CA ALA A 124 0.16 1.86 11.25
C ALA A 124 0.91 1.13 10.12
N MET A 125 1.13 -0.17 10.25
CA MET A 125 1.79 -0.97 9.19
C MET A 125 1.11 -0.81 7.82
N PHE A 126 -0.14 -0.33 7.81
CA PHE A 126 -0.87 0.09 6.64
C PHE A 126 -1.09 1.61 6.65
N GLN A 127 -0.83 2.26 5.53
CA GLN A 127 -1.04 3.69 5.34
C GLN A 127 -2.00 3.95 4.17
N PRO A 128 -2.71 5.09 4.13
CA PRO A 128 -3.56 5.44 3.01
C PRO A 128 -2.79 5.45 1.68
N ALA A 129 -3.37 4.82 0.65
CA ALA A 129 -2.82 4.78 -0.70
C ALA A 129 -3.01 6.15 -1.37
N ARG A 130 -1.93 6.68 -1.95
CA ARG A 130 -1.91 8.04 -2.53
C ARG A 130 -1.62 7.98 -4.02
N VAL A 131 -2.26 8.86 -4.76
CA VAL A 131 -2.00 9.05 -6.19
C VAL A 131 -0.56 9.52 -6.36
N GLY A 132 0.17 8.92 -7.31
CA GLY A 132 1.56 9.28 -7.61
C GLY A 132 2.58 8.77 -6.60
N MET A 133 2.21 7.86 -5.69
CA MET A 133 3.20 7.21 -4.82
C MET A 133 4.22 6.41 -5.65
N ASN A 134 5.51 6.56 -5.35
CA ASN A 134 6.58 5.82 -6.04
C ASN A 134 6.42 4.30 -5.80
N PRO A 135 6.76 3.44 -6.77
CA PRO A 135 6.77 1.99 -6.58
C PRO A 135 7.57 1.53 -5.35
N PRO A 136 7.21 0.40 -4.72
CA PRO A 136 7.86 -0.06 -3.50
C PRO A 136 9.32 -0.50 -3.73
N ASP A 137 9.67 -0.88 -4.95
CA ASP A 137 11.01 -1.25 -5.40
C ASP A 137 11.84 -0.06 -5.92
N ALA A 138 11.26 1.14 -5.97
CA ALA A 138 12.00 2.32 -6.38
C ALA A 138 13.15 2.59 -5.39
N PRO A 139 14.35 2.99 -5.87
CA PRO A 139 15.44 3.36 -5.00
C PRO A 139 14.97 4.49 -4.08
N THR A 140 15.02 4.25 -2.78
CA THR A 140 14.78 5.28 -1.77
C THR A 140 15.96 6.25 -1.84
N ASN A 141 15.87 7.25 -2.72
CA ASN A 141 16.69 8.45 -2.56
C ASN A 141 16.28 9.07 -1.24
N THR A 142 17.04 8.76 -0.19
CA THR A 142 16.98 9.43 1.09
C THR A 142 17.57 10.82 0.87
N THR A 143 16.83 11.69 0.17
CA THR A 143 17.06 13.12 0.26
C THR A 143 16.30 13.59 1.47
N GLU A 144 16.99 13.63 2.61
CA GLU A 144 16.55 14.40 3.75
C GLU A 144 16.23 15.84 3.29
N PRO A 145 15.09 16.43 3.67
CA PRO A 145 14.87 17.86 3.46
C PRO A 145 15.63 18.62 4.56
N GLY A 146 16.94 18.77 4.37
CA GLY A 146 17.81 19.69 5.12
C GLY A 146 18.27 20.80 4.19
N GLY A 147 17.82 22.02 4.44
CA GLY A 147 17.90 23.16 3.53
C GLY A 147 19.30 23.65 3.17
N ASP A 148 19.29 24.38 2.06
CA ASP A 148 20.28 25.31 1.50
C ASP A 148 21.55 25.64 2.29
N GLY A 149 22.67 25.55 1.57
CA GLY A 149 23.77 26.51 1.63
C GLY A 149 25.01 26.05 2.38
N ASP A 150 26.03 25.59 1.66
CA ASP A 150 27.21 26.41 1.34
C ASP A 150 28.34 25.53 0.78
N VAL A 151 29.10 26.10 -0.14
CA VAL A 151 30.12 25.49 -0.97
C VAL A 151 31.47 25.35 -0.24
N GLY A 152 32.11 24.20 -0.40
CA GLY A 152 33.58 24.10 -0.44
C GLY A 152 34.32 23.88 0.87
N GLY A 153 35.10 22.79 0.93
CA GLY A 153 36.10 22.61 1.98
C GLY A 153 36.78 21.24 1.95
N PHE A 154 37.91 21.16 1.25
CA PHE A 154 38.89 20.07 1.33
C PHE A 154 39.18 19.62 2.79
N PRO A 155 39.45 18.33 3.07
CA PRO A 155 39.99 17.96 4.38
C PRO A 155 41.46 18.42 4.49
N PRO A 156 41.90 19.01 5.61
CA PRO A 156 43.31 19.30 5.82
C PRO A 156 44.08 18.02 6.19
N PRO A 157 45.37 17.92 5.82
CA PRO A 157 46.19 16.75 6.15
C PRO A 157 46.67 16.82 7.60
N VAL A 158 46.48 15.73 8.35
CA VAL A 158 47.02 15.59 9.70
C VAL A 158 48.50 15.24 9.61
N TRP A 159 49.37 16.16 10.03
CA TRP A 159 50.78 15.89 10.35
C TRP A 159 50.87 15.60 11.86
N GLY A 160 51.49 14.47 12.22
CA GLY A 160 51.70 14.07 13.61
C GLY A 160 52.85 14.80 14.29
N PRO A 161 53.07 14.48 15.57
CA PRO A 161 54.40 14.21 16.12
C PRO A 161 54.62 12.71 16.39
#